data_AF-A0A949LJW2-F1
#
_entry.id   AF-A0A949LJW2-F1
#
_cell.length_a   1.000
_cell.length_b   1.000
_cell.length_c   1.000
_cell.angle_alpha   90.00
_cell.angle_beta   90.00
_cell.angle_gamma   90.00
#
_symmetry.space_group_name_H-M   'P 1'
#
loop_
_entity.id
_entity.type
_entity.pdbx_description
1 polymer ?
#
loop_
_entity_poly.entity_id
_entity_poly.type
_entity_poly.pdbx_seq_one_letter_code
_entity_poly.pdbx_strand_id
1 'polypeptide(L)'
;MQGIGEFFKRIQGAIGKEIAVRNMIREAIKKRTGADIDIGSIKLKNGIVELSGVSQSLRSAIFIKKQAILGDIDSAQSAIRVSDIR
;
A
#
# COMPACT_ATOMS: atom_id res chain seq x y z
N MET A 1 -0.22 34.79 -11.57
CA MET A 1 0.20 34.05 -10.35
C MET A 1 -0.49 32.68 -10.30
N GLN A 2 -0.22 31.80 -11.25
CA GLN A 2 -0.73 30.43 -11.25
C GLN A 2 0.46 29.50 -11.00
N GLY A 3 0.49 28.82 -9.86
CA GLY A 3 1.56 27.88 -9.57
C GLY A 3 1.36 27.20 -8.23
N ILE A 4 1.05 27.99 -7.20
CA ILE A 4 0.96 27.47 -5.83
C ILE A 4 -0.38 26.74 -5.58
N GLY A 5 -1.50 27.27 -6.08
CA GLY A 5 -2.83 26.64 -5.89
C GLY A 5 -3.02 25.31 -6.65
N GLU A 6 -2.46 25.18 -7.85
CA GLU A 6 -2.47 23.90 -8.58
C GLU A 6 -1.50 22.89 -7.99
N PHE A 7 -0.35 23.35 -7.49
CA PHE A 7 0.60 22.51 -6.76
C PHE A 7 -0.02 21.92 -5.50
N PHE A 8 -0.72 22.72 -4.69
CA PHE A 8 -1.42 22.22 -3.50
C PHE A 8 -2.57 21.26 -3.84
N LYS A 9 -3.33 21.50 -4.92
CA LYS A 9 -4.37 20.56 -5.37
C LYS A 9 -3.79 19.22 -5.84
N ARG A 10 -2.66 19.24 -6.56
CA ARG A 10 -1.96 18.02 -6.98
C ARG A 10 -1.42 17.25 -5.80
N ILE A 11 -0.88 17.94 -4.79
CA ILE A 11 -0.38 17.33 -3.55
C ILE A 11 -1.53 16.71 -2.74
N GLN A 12 -2.64 17.43 -2.54
CA GLN A 12 -3.80 16.87 -1.83
C GLN A 12 -4.36 15.63 -2.55
N GLY A 13 -4.45 15.67 -3.88
CA GLY A 13 -4.86 14.52 -4.68
C GLY A 13 -3.89 13.34 -4.61
N ALA A 14 -2.58 13.59 -4.58
CA ALA A 14 -1.55 12.57 -4.45
C ALA A 14 -1.55 11.92 -3.05
N ILE A 15 -1.65 12.72 -1.99
CA ILE A 15 -1.72 12.23 -0.60
C ILE A 15 -2.99 11.39 -0.40
N GLY A 16 -4.15 11.84 -0.89
CA GLY A 16 -5.39 11.08 -0.80
C GLY A 16 -5.31 9.72 -1.52
N LYS A 17 -4.69 9.69 -2.71
CA LYS A 17 -4.44 8.44 -3.45
C LYS A 17 -3.50 7.51 -2.69
N GLU A 18 -2.44 8.05 -2.10
CA GLU A 18 -1.46 7.25 -1.36
C GLU A 18 -2.09 6.61 -0.10
N ILE A 19 -2.89 7.36 0.65
CA ILE A 19 -3.63 6.83 1.81
C ILE A 19 -4.63 5.75 1.39
N ALA A 20 -5.37 5.98 0.30
CA ALA A 20 -6.30 4.98 -0.23
C ALA A 20 -5.58 3.67 -0.60
N VAL A 21 -4.42 3.75 -1.21
CA VAL A 21 -3.62 2.59 -1.61
C VAL A 21 -3.07 1.85 -0.40
N ARG A 22 -2.52 2.57 0.59
CA ARG A 22 -2.07 1.94 1.84
C ARG A 22 -3.21 1.27 2.60
N ASN A 23 -4.42 1.86 2.60
CA ASN A 23 -5.62 1.24 3.16
C ASN A 23 -6.00 -0.06 2.43
N MET A 24 -5.95 -0.07 1.10
CA MET A 24 -6.21 -1.29 0.32
C MET A 24 -5.17 -2.38 0.61
N ILE A 25 -3.89 -2.03 0.69
CA ILE A 25 -2.82 -2.96 1.06
C ILE A 25 -3.08 -3.55 2.45
N ARG A 26 -3.46 -2.72 3.42
CA ARG A 26 -3.84 -3.16 4.77
C ARG A 26 -5.00 -4.16 4.72
N GLU A 27 -6.07 -3.84 4.01
CA GLU A 27 -7.23 -4.72 3.87
C GLU A 27 -6.88 -6.05 3.18
N ALA A 28 -6.06 -6.02 2.12
CA ALA A 28 -5.59 -7.21 1.43
C ALA A 28 -4.72 -8.09 2.34
N ILE A 29 -3.81 -7.49 3.10
CA ILE A 29 -2.99 -8.19 4.09
C ILE A 29 -3.90 -8.80 5.16
N LYS A 30 -4.81 -8.02 5.76
CA LYS A 30 -5.74 -8.48 6.79
C LYS A 30 -6.62 -9.63 6.30
N LYS A 31 -7.15 -9.55 5.08
CA LYS A 31 -7.95 -10.61 4.46
C LYS A 31 -7.17 -11.92 4.31
N ARG A 32 -5.88 -11.84 4.00
CA ARG A 32 -5.05 -13.02 3.72
C ARG A 32 -4.35 -13.56 4.96
N THR A 33 -3.89 -12.73 5.87
CA THR A 33 -3.12 -13.13 7.05
C THR A 33 -3.95 -13.16 8.33
N GLY A 34 -5.10 -12.47 8.36
CA GLY A 34 -5.90 -12.25 9.57
C GLY A 34 -5.31 -11.21 10.51
N ALA A 35 -4.14 -10.65 10.20
CA ALA A 35 -3.45 -9.68 11.05
C ALA A 35 -3.75 -8.25 10.59
N ASP A 36 -4.03 -7.39 11.56
CA ASP A 36 -4.18 -5.96 11.31
C ASP A 36 -2.82 -5.27 11.44
N ILE A 37 -2.49 -4.43 10.46
CA ILE A 37 -1.25 -3.65 10.43
C ILE A 37 -1.56 -2.16 10.33
N ASP A 38 -0.71 -1.34 10.94
CA ASP A 38 -0.87 0.10 10.87
C ASP A 38 -0.59 0.62 9.46
N ILE A 39 -1.38 1.59 8.99
CA ILE A 39 -1.20 2.24 7.68
C ILE A 39 0.13 3.01 7.64
N GLY A 40 0.55 3.57 8.78
CA GLY A 40 1.84 4.25 8.94
C GLY A 40 3.03 3.31 8.81
N SER A 41 2.83 2.03 9.08
CA SER A 41 3.83 0.96 8.88
C SER A 41 3.99 0.55 7.42
N ILE A 42 3.07 0.96 6.53
CA ILE A 42 3.07 0.63 5.11
C ILE A 42 3.63 1.82 4.33
N LYS A 43 4.72 1.59 3.59
CA LYS A 43 5.27 2.56 2.64
C LYS A 43 5.19 2.00 1.24
N LEU A 44 4.75 2.81 0.29
CA LEU A 44 4.79 2.47 -1.13
C LEU A 44 5.88 3.30 -1.79
N LYS A 45 6.88 2.63 -2.36
CA LYS A 45 7.96 3.30 -3.09
C LYS A 45 8.21 2.56 -4.40
N ASN A 46 8.01 3.25 -5.53
CA ASN A 46 8.24 2.70 -6.88
C ASN A 46 7.52 1.35 -7.14
N GLY A 47 6.29 1.19 -6.65
CA GLY A 47 5.53 -0.06 -6.79
C GLY A 47 5.97 -1.18 -5.84
N ILE A 48 6.89 -0.91 -4.91
CA ILE A 48 7.29 -1.82 -3.84
C ILE A 48 6.60 -1.38 -2.55
N VAL A 49 5.93 -2.32 -1.88
CA VAL A 49 5.37 -2.13 -0.55
C VAL A 49 6.41 -2.52 0.49
N GLU A 50 6.87 -1.56 1.28
CA GLU A 50 7.75 -1.79 2.42
C GLU A 50 6.93 -1.80 3.71
N LEU A 51 7.10 -2.84 4.52
CA LEU A 51 6.44 -3.00 5.80
C LEU A 51 7.44 -2.81 6.94
N SER A 52 7.25 -1.76 7.72
CA SER A 52 8.08 -1.42 8.89
C SER A 52 7.31 -1.60 10.20
N GLY A 53 7.94 -2.17 11.22
CA GLY A 53 7.29 -2.37 12.53
C GLY A 53 6.36 -3.58 12.62
N VAL A 54 6.37 -4.47 11.62
CA VAL A 54 5.69 -5.77 11.68
C VAL A 54 6.59 -6.84 12.29
N SER A 55 5.99 -7.78 13.03
CA SER A 55 6.73 -8.91 13.61
C SER A 55 7.31 -9.80 12.50
N GLN A 56 8.42 -10.48 12.80
CA GLN A 56 9.07 -11.38 11.84
C GLN A 56 8.13 -12.52 11.39
N SER A 57 7.29 -13.04 12.28
CA SER A 57 6.29 -14.05 11.97
C SER A 57 5.25 -13.54 10.97
N LEU A 58 4.77 -12.30 11.17
CA LEU A 58 3.82 -11.69 10.25
C LEU A 58 4.47 -11.37 8.90
N ARG A 59 5.72 -10.88 8.89
CA ARG A 59 6.46 -10.64 7.65
C ARG A 59 6.61 -11.92 6.83
N SER A 60 6.92 -13.05 7.47
CA SER A 60 6.95 -14.36 6.82
C SER A 60 5.59 -14.78 6.28
N ALA A 61 4.51 -14.60 7.04
CA ALA A 61 3.16 -14.93 6.60
C ALA A 61 2.72 -14.07 5.40
N ILE A 62 3.04 -12.78 5.40
CA ILE A 62 2.81 -11.86 4.29
C ILE A 62 3.63 -12.29 3.08
N PHE A 63 4.90 -12.65 3.27
CA PHE A 63 5.78 -13.08 2.17
C PHE A 63 5.29 -14.37 1.50
N ILE A 64 4.84 -15.35 2.28
CA ILE A 64 4.25 -16.60 1.76
C ILE A 64 2.99 -16.30 0.93
N LYS A 65 2.16 -15.36 1.39
CA LYS A 65 0.90 -14.98 0.74
C LYS A 65 1.06 -13.82 -0.24
N LYS A 66 2.29 -13.38 -0.55
CA LYS A 66 2.54 -12.14 -1.30
C LYS A 66 1.85 -12.13 -2.66
N GLN A 67 1.89 -13.24 -3.39
CA GLN A 67 1.30 -13.33 -4.73
C GLN A 67 -0.23 -13.15 -4.68
N ALA A 68 -0.88 -13.71 -3.65
CA ALA A 68 -2.31 -13.56 -3.45
C ALA A 68 -2.69 -12.13 -3.02
N ILE A 69 -1.85 -11.48 -2.20
CA ILE A 69 -2.02 -10.09 -1.78
C ILE A 69 -1.85 -9.14 -2.98
N LEU A 70 -0.82 -9.35 -3.80
CA LEU A 70 -0.60 -8.59 -5.03
C LEU A 70 -1.76 -8.75 -6.00
N GLY A 71 -2.27 -9.97 -6.19
CA GLY A 71 -3.44 -10.24 -7.02
C GLY A 71 -4.71 -9.52 -6.53
N ASP A 72 -4.93 -9.45 -5.22
CA ASP A 72 -6.06 -8.70 -4.64
C ASP A 72 -5.91 -7.18 -4.88
N ILE A 73 -4.69 -6.65 -4.83
CA ILE A 73 -4.40 -5.23 -5.07
C ILE A 73 -4.55 -4.88 -6.56
N ASP A 74 -3.99 -5.70 -7.45
CA ASP A 74 -4.09 -5.50 -8.90
C ASP A 74 -5.54 -5.62 -9.40
N SER A 75 -6.34 -6.50 -8.77
CA SER A 75 -7.78 -6.63 -9.06
C SER A 75 -8.58 -5.41 -8.59
N ALA A 76 -8.12 -4.72 -7.54
CA ALA A 76 -8.79 -3.56 -6.97
C ALA A 76 -8.42 -2.23 -7.66
N GLN A 77 -7.27 -2.14 -8.34
CA GLN A 77 -6.85 -0.94 -9.06
C GLN A 77 -6.10 -1.23 -10.37
N SER A 78 -6.62 -0.76 -11.49
CA SER A 78 -5.90 -0.76 -12.79
C SER A 78 -4.80 0.32 -12.89
N ALA A 79 -4.65 1.21 -11.91
CA ALA A 79 -3.80 2.40 -12.03
C ALA A 79 -2.44 2.32 -11.32
N ILE A 80 -2.25 1.42 -10.35
CA ILE A 80 -1.00 1.29 -9.59
C ILE A 80 -0.60 -0.18 -9.56
N ARG A 81 0.40 -0.53 -10.38
CA ARG A 81 1.03 -1.87 -10.34
C ARG A 81 1.91 -1.97 -9.11
N VAL A 82 1.51 -2.80 -8.16
CA VAL A 82 2.39 -3.22 -7.07
C VAL A 82 3.15 -4.44 -7.54
N SER A 83 4.48 -4.36 -7.55
CA SER A 83 5.35 -5.40 -8.12
C SER A 83 5.98 -6.29 -7.04
N ASP A 84 6.13 -5.81 -5.81
CA ASP A 84 6.81 -6.56 -4.73
C ASP A 84 6.40 -6.07 -3.32
N ILE A 85 6.58 -6.92 -2.31
CA ILE A 85 6.34 -6.61 -0.88
C ILE A 85 7.56 -7.05 -0.05
N ARG A 86 8.10 -6.15 0.79
CA ARG A 86 9.32 -6.35 1.60
C ARG A 86 9.13 -6.01 3.08
#